data_AF-A0A0K8QIS7-F1
#
_entry.id   AF-A0A0K8QIS7-F1
#
_cell.length_a   1.000
_cell.length_b   1.000
_cell.length_c   1.000
_cell.angle_alpha   90.00
_cell.angle_beta   90.00
_cell.angle_gamma   90.00
#
_symmetry.space_group_name_H-M   'P 1'
#
loop_
_entity.id
_entity.type
_entity.pdbx_description
1 polymer ?
#
loop_
_entity_poly.entity_id
_entity_poly.type
_entity_poly.pdbx_seq_one_letter_code
_entity_poly.pdbx_strand_id
1 'polypeptide(L)'
;RAALRGSRFVGGTSLHARTAMAGEEMAAGTPSLMYFYVNELDKAGHRYGCQSDRWEHQLEEIDSTVKRLSASLPAGTTILLTGDHGMLDVPESQRIDYSADPALIAGVRHTAGEPRMVHLYLEPDARELHRDALLDAWRARFGDRIWAFTRGQALEAGLFGVLRPEVSPRIGDVMIAARDTLALYDVRRVRPTALEVVGQHGSLTKAEREVPLLCFQAGGPKGRRG
;
A
#
# COMPACT_ATOMS: atom_id res chain seq x y z
N ARG A 1 -0.93 20.98 -2.86
CA ARG A 1 -1.24 20.68 -4.28
C ARG A 1 -1.48 19.17 -4.40
N ALA A 2 -2.39 18.70 -5.26
CA ALA A 2 -2.60 17.26 -5.47
C ALA A 2 -1.65 16.75 -6.55
N ALA A 3 -1.11 15.53 -6.40
CA ALA A 3 0.00 15.01 -7.21
C ALA A 3 -0.28 14.95 -8.73
N LEU A 4 -1.54 14.76 -9.13
CA LEU A 4 -1.96 14.64 -10.54
C LEU A 4 -2.89 15.78 -10.99
N ARG A 5 -2.89 16.93 -10.29
CA ARG A 5 -3.76 18.06 -10.64
C ARG A 5 -3.42 18.58 -12.04
N GLY A 6 -4.43 18.71 -12.89
CA GLY A 6 -4.27 19.20 -14.27
C GLY A 6 -3.90 18.11 -15.29
N SER A 7 -3.82 16.84 -14.86
CA SER A 7 -3.71 15.72 -15.78
C SER A 7 -5.03 15.43 -16.49
N ARG A 8 -4.94 14.83 -17.68
CA ARG A 8 -6.08 14.26 -18.41
C ARG A 8 -6.13 12.76 -18.13
N PHE A 9 -7.28 12.27 -17.65
CA PHE A 9 -7.48 10.84 -17.42
C PHE A 9 -7.84 10.12 -18.72
N VAL A 10 -7.22 8.97 -18.93
CA VAL A 10 -7.44 8.09 -20.08
C VAL A 10 -7.74 6.70 -19.53
N GLY A 11 -8.99 6.27 -19.63
CA GLY A 11 -9.47 5.02 -19.04
C GLY A 11 -9.50 3.88 -20.05
N GLY A 12 -9.19 2.66 -19.59
CA GLY A 12 -9.34 1.43 -20.37
C GLY A 12 -9.85 0.29 -19.49
N THR A 13 -10.68 -0.59 -20.05
CA THR A 13 -11.32 -1.69 -19.30
C THR A 13 -10.42 -2.91 -19.07
N SER A 14 -9.27 -2.96 -19.74
CA SER A 14 -8.28 -4.03 -19.61
C SER A 14 -6.85 -3.49 -19.64
N LEU A 15 -5.87 -4.30 -19.23
CA LEU A 15 -4.45 -3.94 -19.40
C LEU A 15 -4.11 -3.71 -20.87
N HIS A 16 -4.61 -4.57 -21.75
CA HIS A 16 -4.42 -4.43 -23.19
C HIS A 16 -4.97 -3.11 -23.74
N ALA A 17 -6.21 -2.75 -23.38
CA ALA A 17 -6.81 -1.49 -23.80
C ALA A 17 -6.01 -0.28 -23.29
N ARG A 18 -5.61 -0.29 -22.02
CA ARG A 18 -4.75 0.77 -21.45
C ARG A 18 -3.42 0.89 -22.19
N THR A 19 -2.76 -0.22 -22.52
CA THR A 19 -1.50 -0.20 -23.27
C THR A 19 -1.67 0.39 -24.67
N ALA A 20 -2.73 0.02 -25.39
CA ALA A 20 -3.00 0.58 -26.71
C ALA A 20 -3.20 2.10 -26.65
N MET A 21 -4.03 2.56 -25.72
CA MET A 21 -4.28 4.00 -25.51
C MET A 21 -3.01 4.73 -25.09
N ALA A 22 -2.16 4.12 -24.25
CA ALA A 22 -0.88 4.72 -23.88
C ALA A 22 0.02 4.96 -25.11
N GLY A 23 0.07 4.01 -26.04
CA GLY A 23 0.79 4.16 -27.30
C GLY A 23 0.22 5.31 -28.16
N GLU A 24 -1.09 5.35 -28.36
CA GLU A 24 -1.77 6.39 -29.15
C GLU A 24 -1.53 7.80 -28.59
N GLU A 25 -1.68 7.96 -27.28
CA GLU A 25 -1.53 9.25 -26.61
C GLU A 25 -0.09 9.77 -26.64
N MET A 26 0.88 8.88 -26.45
CA MET A 26 2.31 9.24 -26.47
C MET A 26 2.81 9.46 -27.90
N ALA A 27 2.15 8.91 -28.92
CA ALA A 27 2.50 9.12 -30.32
C ALA A 27 2.13 10.51 -30.87
N ALA A 28 1.32 11.30 -30.15
CA ALA A 28 0.88 12.64 -30.57
C ALA A 28 2.01 13.69 -30.69
N GLY A 29 3.26 13.33 -30.33
CA GLY A 29 4.46 14.12 -30.63
C GLY A 29 4.68 15.35 -29.75
N THR A 30 3.89 15.51 -28.68
CA THR A 30 4.12 16.55 -27.67
C THR A 30 4.94 16.00 -26.50
N PRO A 31 5.89 16.78 -25.94
CA PRO A 31 6.56 16.41 -24.70
C PRO A 31 5.54 16.12 -23.61
N SER A 32 5.53 14.88 -23.11
CA SER A 32 4.47 14.37 -22.24
C SER A 32 5.05 13.50 -21.14
N LEU A 33 4.34 13.48 -20.00
CA LEU A 33 4.59 12.58 -18.89
C LEU A 33 3.30 11.79 -18.65
N MET A 34 3.39 10.46 -18.76
CA MET A 34 2.26 9.57 -18.53
C MET A 34 2.46 8.78 -17.24
N TYR A 35 1.43 8.78 -16.40
CA TYR A 35 1.34 7.89 -15.24
C TYR A 35 0.45 6.69 -15.61
N PHE A 36 1.07 5.53 -15.84
CA PHE A 36 0.37 4.30 -16.20
C PHE A 36 0.18 3.43 -14.94
N TYR A 37 -1.05 3.30 -14.48
CA TYR A 37 -1.37 2.59 -13.22
C TYR A 37 -1.97 1.20 -13.47
N VAL A 38 -1.51 0.23 -12.67
CA VAL A 38 -1.90 -1.18 -12.68
C VAL A 38 -2.22 -1.59 -11.24
N ASN A 39 -3.37 -2.23 -11.01
CA ASN A 39 -3.76 -2.71 -9.67
C ASN A 39 -4.15 -4.19 -9.64
N GLU A 40 -4.04 -4.88 -10.76
CA GLU A 40 -4.45 -6.27 -10.89
C GLU A 40 -3.62 -7.20 -10.00
N LEU A 41 -2.31 -6.96 -9.89
CA LEU A 41 -1.40 -7.76 -9.07
C LEU A 41 -1.71 -7.60 -7.58
N ASP A 42 -1.96 -6.36 -7.14
CA ASP A 42 -2.36 -6.06 -5.75
C ASP A 42 -3.68 -6.74 -5.38
N LYS A 43 -4.70 -6.62 -6.24
CA LYS A 43 -5.99 -7.31 -6.06
C LYS A 43 -5.84 -8.83 -5.97
N ALA A 44 -4.99 -9.42 -6.81
CA ALA A 44 -4.72 -10.85 -6.75
C ALA A 44 -4.01 -11.23 -5.45
N GLY A 45 -3.07 -10.41 -4.98
CA GLY A 45 -2.35 -10.61 -3.73
C GLY A 45 -3.30 -10.58 -2.53
N HIS A 46 -4.12 -9.54 -2.43
CA HIS A 46 -5.13 -9.45 -1.37
C HIS A 46 -6.10 -10.63 -1.37
N ARG A 47 -6.56 -11.07 -2.55
CA ARG A 47 -7.60 -12.11 -2.64
C ARG A 47 -7.07 -13.53 -2.48
N TYR A 48 -5.88 -13.82 -3.02
CA TYR A 48 -5.38 -15.19 -3.16
C TYR A 48 -4.02 -15.42 -2.49
N GLY A 49 -3.33 -14.35 -2.11
CA GLY A 49 -1.99 -14.38 -1.54
C GLY A 49 -0.90 -14.21 -2.60
N CYS A 50 0.21 -13.57 -2.21
CA CYS A 50 1.38 -13.34 -3.06
C CYS A 50 2.16 -14.61 -3.38
N GLN A 51 1.90 -15.73 -2.69
CA GLN A 51 2.46 -17.04 -3.02
C GLN A 51 1.57 -17.90 -3.92
N SER A 52 0.48 -17.36 -4.46
CA SER A 52 -0.48 -18.12 -5.28
C SER A 52 -0.19 -18.05 -6.78
N ASP A 53 -0.53 -19.13 -7.50
CA ASP A 53 -0.47 -19.18 -8.98
C ASP A 53 -1.28 -18.04 -9.64
N ARG A 54 -2.34 -17.57 -8.98
CA ARG A 54 -3.16 -16.46 -9.48
C ARG A 54 -2.43 -15.13 -9.39
N TRP A 55 -1.62 -14.93 -8.36
CA TRP A 55 -0.77 -13.75 -8.24
C TRP A 55 0.38 -13.82 -9.25
N GLU A 56 1.02 -14.99 -9.38
CA GLU A 56 2.07 -15.22 -10.38
C GLU A 56 1.57 -14.94 -11.80
N HIS A 57 0.38 -15.42 -12.16
CA HIS A 57 -0.24 -15.13 -13.45
C HIS A 57 -0.42 -13.61 -13.69
N GLN A 58 -0.83 -12.84 -12.67
CA GLN A 58 -0.91 -11.38 -12.81
C GLN A 58 0.47 -10.73 -12.97
N LEU A 59 1.52 -11.30 -12.38
CA LEU A 59 2.88 -10.81 -12.57
C LEU A 59 3.35 -11.02 -14.01
N GLU A 60 3.05 -12.17 -14.62
CA GLU A 60 3.31 -12.45 -16.03
C GLU A 60 2.52 -11.52 -16.98
N GLU A 61 1.27 -11.20 -16.62
CA GLU A 61 0.46 -10.22 -17.37
C GLU A 61 1.05 -8.82 -17.31
N ILE A 62 1.63 -8.42 -16.17
CA ILE A 62 2.36 -7.15 -16.04
C ILE A 62 3.61 -7.15 -16.89
N ASP A 63 4.44 -8.18 -16.84
CA ASP A 63 5.63 -8.31 -17.68
C ASP A 63 5.26 -8.21 -19.17
N SER A 64 4.22 -8.92 -19.59
CA SER A 64 3.68 -8.85 -20.95
C SER A 64 3.17 -7.47 -21.32
N THR A 65 2.53 -6.76 -20.38
CA THR A 65 2.06 -5.38 -20.55
C THR A 65 3.23 -4.41 -20.74
N VAL A 66 4.29 -4.55 -19.95
CA VAL A 66 5.51 -3.73 -20.05
C VAL A 66 6.23 -3.98 -21.38
N LYS A 67 6.32 -5.23 -21.84
CA LYS A 67 6.85 -5.59 -23.17
C LYS A 67 6.04 -4.92 -24.29
N ARG A 68 4.71 -4.96 -24.21
CA ARG A 68 3.83 -4.29 -25.18
C ARG A 68 4.01 -2.78 -25.18
N LEU A 69 4.08 -2.16 -24.00
CA LEU A 69 4.35 -0.72 -23.86
C LEU A 69 5.69 -0.34 -24.51
N SER A 70 6.76 -1.07 -24.22
CA SER A 70 8.07 -0.82 -24.83
C SER A 70 8.05 -0.89 -26.36
N ALA A 71 7.23 -1.77 -26.93
CA ALA A 71 7.07 -1.91 -28.37
C ALA A 71 6.08 -0.92 -29.01
N SER A 72 5.17 -0.31 -28.23
CA SER A 72 4.13 0.60 -28.75
C SER A 72 4.47 2.08 -28.58
N LEU A 73 5.23 2.44 -27.54
CA LEU A 73 5.64 3.82 -27.27
C LEU A 73 6.68 4.30 -28.30
N PRO A 74 6.81 5.62 -28.55
CA PRO A 74 7.89 6.15 -29.38
C PRO A 74 9.27 5.66 -28.91
N ALA A 75 10.15 5.31 -29.85
CA ALA A 75 11.50 4.85 -29.54
C ALA A 75 12.26 5.91 -28.73
N GLY A 76 12.97 5.48 -27.69
CA GLY A 76 13.67 6.40 -26.78
C GLY A 76 12.76 7.10 -25.75
N THR A 77 11.52 6.66 -25.59
CA THR A 77 10.70 7.04 -24.43
C THR A 77 11.26 6.36 -23.18
N THR A 78 11.63 7.14 -22.16
CA THR A 78 12.04 6.59 -20.85
C THR A 78 10.85 5.96 -20.14
N ILE A 79 10.97 4.68 -19.77
CA ILE A 79 10.02 3.96 -18.94
C ILE A 79 10.61 3.80 -17.54
N LEU A 80 9.88 4.29 -16.54
CA LEU A 80 10.13 4.04 -15.13
C LEU A 80 9.04 3.10 -14.61
N LEU A 81 9.44 1.91 -14.14
CA LEU A 81 8.54 0.93 -13.54
C LEU A 81 8.87 0.77 -12.07
N THR A 82 7.87 0.94 -11.21
CA THR A 82 7.99 0.77 -9.76
C THR A 82 6.67 0.28 -9.15
N GLY A 83 6.76 -0.26 -7.93
CA GLY A 83 5.62 -0.42 -7.02
C GLY A 83 5.57 0.71 -5.99
N ASP A 84 4.44 0.85 -5.32
CA ASP A 84 4.26 1.70 -4.13
C ASP A 84 4.47 0.92 -2.83
N HIS A 85 4.20 -0.39 -2.83
CA HIS A 85 4.51 -1.31 -1.73
C HIS A 85 4.76 -2.75 -2.24
N GLY A 86 5.30 -3.58 -1.35
CA GLY A 86 5.31 -5.03 -1.50
C GLY A 86 4.09 -5.68 -0.84
N MET A 87 4.17 -6.97 -0.54
CA MET A 87 3.05 -7.76 -0.01
C MET A 87 3.60 -8.96 0.78
N LEU A 88 2.87 -9.41 1.80
CA LEU A 88 3.08 -10.70 2.43
C LEU A 88 1.75 -11.40 2.72
N ASP A 89 1.78 -12.72 2.81
CA ASP A 89 0.59 -13.49 3.19
C ASP A 89 0.48 -13.61 4.71
N VAL A 90 -0.71 -13.32 5.25
CA VAL A 90 -1.03 -13.50 6.66
C VAL A 90 -1.93 -14.72 6.81
N PRO A 91 -1.53 -15.77 7.54
CA PRO A 91 -2.36 -16.95 7.76
C PRO A 91 -3.62 -16.58 8.56
N GLU A 92 -4.73 -17.26 8.32
CA GLU A 92 -6.04 -16.95 8.93
C GLU A 92 -5.96 -16.85 10.46
N SER A 93 -5.24 -17.80 11.10
CA SER A 93 -5.00 -17.80 12.55
C SER A 93 -4.30 -16.54 13.11
N GLN A 94 -3.72 -15.71 12.24
CA GLN A 94 -3.01 -14.47 12.59
C GLN A 94 -3.72 -13.20 12.10
N ARG A 95 -4.97 -13.33 11.65
CA ARG A 95 -5.86 -12.21 11.31
C ARG A 95 -6.76 -11.95 12.52
N ILE A 96 -6.26 -11.11 13.42
CA ILE A 96 -6.75 -10.97 14.78
C ILE A 96 -7.72 -9.80 14.87
N ASP A 97 -8.91 -10.05 15.41
CA ASP A 97 -9.75 -8.98 15.96
C ASP A 97 -9.16 -8.54 17.31
N TYR A 98 -8.49 -7.39 17.33
CA TYR A 98 -7.93 -6.86 18.58
C TYR A 98 -8.99 -6.20 19.44
N SER A 99 -10.17 -5.88 18.89
CA SER A 99 -11.23 -5.22 19.64
C SER A 99 -11.95 -6.14 20.63
N ALA A 100 -11.76 -7.45 20.48
CA ALA A 100 -12.19 -8.46 21.44
C ALA A 100 -11.44 -8.40 22.78
N ASP A 101 -10.28 -7.73 22.84
CA ASP A 101 -9.52 -7.50 24.07
C ASP A 101 -9.73 -6.04 24.55
N PRO A 102 -10.51 -5.82 25.63
CA PRO A 102 -10.79 -4.48 26.12
C PRO A 102 -9.55 -3.67 26.50
N ALA A 103 -8.44 -4.33 26.88
CA ALA A 103 -7.21 -3.63 27.23
C ALA A 103 -6.55 -2.96 26.01
N LEU A 104 -6.72 -3.52 24.81
CA LEU A 104 -6.14 -3.01 23.57
C LEU A 104 -6.90 -1.82 22.97
N ILE A 105 -8.07 -1.49 23.53
CA ILE A 105 -8.97 -0.42 23.08
C ILE A 105 -9.37 0.52 24.22
N ALA A 106 -8.76 0.38 25.40
CA ALA A 106 -9.05 1.22 26.56
C ALA A 106 -8.73 2.69 26.26
N GLY A 107 -9.74 3.56 26.39
CA GLY A 107 -9.61 4.99 26.09
C GLY A 107 -9.44 5.33 24.61
N VAL A 108 -9.66 4.38 23.69
CA VAL A 108 -9.60 4.60 22.24
C VAL A 108 -10.97 5.04 21.72
N ARG A 109 -11.03 6.25 21.18
CA ARG A 109 -12.22 6.84 20.55
C ARG A 109 -12.40 6.39 19.11
N HIS A 110 -11.32 6.43 18.33
CA HIS A 110 -11.33 6.05 16.92
C HIS A 110 -10.16 5.14 16.57
N THR A 111 -10.38 4.30 15.55
CA THR A 111 -9.38 3.43 14.94
C THR A 111 -9.33 3.73 13.44
N ALA A 112 -8.14 3.70 12.85
CA ALA A 112 -7.91 3.89 11.42
C ALA A 112 -6.61 3.16 11.00
N GLY A 113 -6.13 3.45 9.79
CA GLY A 113 -4.94 2.82 9.22
C GLY A 113 -5.26 1.51 8.51
N GLU A 114 -4.23 0.72 8.27
CA GLU A 114 -4.31 -0.58 7.60
C GLU A 114 -4.22 -1.71 8.64
N PRO A 115 -4.67 -2.94 8.34
CA PRO A 115 -4.52 -4.08 9.26
C PRO A 115 -3.06 -4.35 9.68
N ARG A 116 -2.11 -3.85 8.89
CA ARG A 116 -0.67 -3.98 9.12
C ARG A 116 -0.07 -2.83 9.95
N MET A 117 -0.75 -1.69 10.02
CA MET A 117 -0.39 -0.56 10.87
C MET A 117 -1.65 0.19 11.30
N VAL A 118 -2.15 -0.15 12.49
CA VAL A 118 -3.37 0.47 13.02
C VAL A 118 -3.03 1.76 13.74
N HIS A 119 -3.84 2.77 13.50
CA HIS A 119 -3.79 4.07 14.16
C HIS A 119 -4.92 4.12 15.20
N LEU A 120 -4.54 4.35 16.45
CA LEU A 120 -5.46 4.49 17.58
C LEU A 120 -5.51 5.96 18.00
N TYR A 121 -6.72 6.51 18.09
CA TYR A 121 -6.98 7.88 18.50
C TYR A 121 -7.66 7.84 19.86
N LEU A 122 -7.06 8.51 20.84
CA LEU A 122 -7.53 8.48 22.22
C LEU A 122 -8.70 9.46 22.43
N GLU A 123 -9.41 9.28 23.54
CA GLU A 123 -10.39 10.27 23.98
C GLU A 123 -9.72 11.63 24.27
N PRO A 124 -10.41 12.77 24.07
CA PRO A 124 -9.82 14.10 24.25
C PRO A 124 -9.28 14.38 25.66
N ASP A 125 -9.79 13.70 26.69
CA ASP A 125 -9.38 13.80 28.08
C ASP A 125 -8.32 12.75 28.47
N ALA A 126 -7.87 11.92 27.53
CA ALA A 126 -6.85 10.91 27.76
C ALA A 126 -5.49 11.57 28.09
N ARG A 127 -5.04 11.33 29.31
CA ARG A 127 -3.70 11.71 29.81
C ARG A 127 -2.60 10.74 29.33
N GLU A 128 -1.35 11.15 29.47
CA GLU A 128 -0.16 10.35 29.12
C GLU A 128 -0.17 8.94 29.73
N LEU A 129 -0.56 8.81 31.00
CA LEU A 129 -0.68 7.51 31.66
C LEU A 129 -1.63 6.54 30.94
N HIS A 130 -2.71 7.02 30.31
CA HIS A 130 -3.64 6.16 29.55
C HIS A 130 -2.99 5.66 28.25
N ARG A 131 -2.27 6.55 27.56
CA ARG A 131 -1.52 6.22 26.34
C ARG A 131 -0.43 5.19 26.64
N ASP A 132 0.29 5.37 27.73
CA ASP A 132 1.40 4.50 28.11
C ASP A 132 0.87 3.12 28.57
N ALA A 133 -0.21 3.08 29.35
CA ALA A 133 -0.89 1.84 29.70
C ALA A 133 -1.42 1.08 28.47
N LEU A 134 -1.96 1.80 27.48
CA LEU A 134 -2.40 1.21 26.22
C LEU A 134 -1.23 0.59 25.45
N LEU A 135 -0.11 1.31 25.32
CA LEU A 135 1.11 0.78 24.69
C LEU A 135 1.62 -0.48 25.40
N ASP A 136 1.60 -0.49 26.73
CA ASP A 136 2.02 -1.63 27.53
C ASP A 136 1.08 -2.82 27.38
N ALA A 137 -0.24 -2.61 27.27
CA ALA A 137 -1.19 -3.67 26.95
C ALA A 137 -0.90 -4.33 25.59
N TRP A 138 -0.64 -3.52 24.56
CA TRP A 138 -0.26 -4.00 23.24
C TRP A 138 1.06 -4.80 23.27
N ARG A 139 2.07 -4.30 23.98
CA ARG A 139 3.36 -5.00 24.15
C ARG A 139 3.21 -6.29 24.94
N ALA A 140 2.42 -6.31 26.01
CA ALA A 140 2.16 -7.51 26.78
C ALA A 140 1.48 -8.59 25.94
N ARG A 141 0.55 -8.20 25.06
CA ARG A 141 -0.22 -9.15 24.23
C ARG A 141 0.56 -9.71 23.04
N PHE A 142 1.40 -8.91 22.39
CA PHE A 142 2.05 -9.28 21.13
C PHE A 142 3.58 -9.31 21.17
N GLY A 143 4.20 -8.77 22.22
CA GLY A 143 5.65 -8.74 22.40
C GLY A 143 6.38 -8.18 21.18
N ASP A 144 7.41 -8.90 20.76
CA ASP A 144 8.28 -8.50 19.64
C ASP A 144 7.64 -8.65 18.25
N ARG A 145 6.38 -9.10 18.16
CA ARG A 145 5.67 -9.24 16.89
C ARG A 145 5.09 -7.92 16.38
N ILE A 146 5.18 -6.85 17.17
CA ILE A 146 4.74 -5.50 16.82
C ILE A 146 5.81 -4.45 17.14
N TRP A 147 5.74 -3.33 16.46
CA TRP A 147 6.25 -2.05 16.94
C TRP A 147 5.06 -1.26 17.49
N ALA A 148 5.14 -0.85 18.76
CA ALA A 148 4.13 -0.02 19.42
C ALA A 148 4.76 1.31 19.83
N PHE A 149 4.24 2.40 19.27
CA PHE A 149 4.83 3.73 19.42
C PHE A 149 3.79 4.85 19.39
N THR A 150 4.15 5.99 19.97
CA THR A 150 3.31 7.20 19.96
C THR A 150 3.46 7.99 18.67
N ARG A 151 2.56 8.95 18.43
CA ARG A 151 2.72 9.96 17.37
C ARG A 151 4.10 10.62 17.41
N GLY A 152 4.53 11.08 18.59
CA GLY A 152 5.81 11.77 18.76
C GLY A 152 7.00 10.90 18.35
N GLN A 153 7.02 9.64 18.79
CA GLN A 153 8.07 8.68 18.45
C GLN A 153 8.10 8.38 16.94
N ALA A 154 6.94 8.26 16.28
CA ALA A 154 6.88 8.05 14.84
C ALA A 154 7.45 9.24 14.05
N LEU A 155 7.19 10.46 14.53
CA LEU A 155 7.69 11.70 13.92
C LEU A 155 9.20 11.86 14.13
N GLU A 156 9.69 11.58 15.33
CA GLU A 156 11.12 11.57 15.64
C GLU A 156 11.87 10.54 14.80
N ALA A 157 11.28 9.37 14.57
CA ALA A 157 11.81 8.34 13.68
C ALA A 157 11.68 8.68 12.18
N GLY A 158 11.07 9.81 11.82
CA GLY A 158 10.94 10.28 10.44
C GLY A 158 9.96 9.49 9.58
N LEU A 159 9.05 8.71 10.17
CA LEU A 159 8.15 7.81 9.41
C LEU A 159 7.21 8.54 8.44
N PHE A 160 6.89 9.81 8.72
CA PHE A 160 5.98 10.62 7.91
C PHE A 160 6.68 11.77 7.16
N GLY A 161 8.01 11.84 7.20
CA GLY A 161 8.78 12.92 6.60
C GLY A 161 8.45 14.31 7.18
N VAL A 162 8.59 15.36 6.36
CA VAL A 162 8.28 16.74 6.78
C VAL A 162 6.77 16.93 6.88
N LEU A 163 6.29 17.04 8.12
CA LEU A 163 4.87 17.15 8.42
C LEU A 163 4.41 18.61 8.43
N ARG A 164 3.30 18.90 7.75
CA ARG A 164 2.59 20.16 7.91
C ARG A 164 1.67 20.08 9.14
N PRO A 165 1.62 21.11 10.02
CA PRO A 165 0.84 21.06 11.26
C PRO A 165 -0.62 20.63 11.08
N GLU A 166 -1.27 21.05 9.99
CA GLU A 166 -2.67 20.71 9.68
C GLU A 166 -2.91 19.23 9.33
N VAL A 167 -1.85 18.46 9.03
CA VAL A 167 -1.92 17.02 8.73
C VAL A 167 -1.65 16.18 9.98
N SER A 168 -0.99 16.72 11.00
CA SER A 168 -0.62 16.00 12.23
C SER A 168 -1.80 15.30 12.91
N PRO A 169 -3.01 15.91 13.01
CA PRO A 169 -4.17 15.23 13.60
C PRO A 169 -4.64 13.98 12.85
N ARG A 170 -4.18 13.75 11.61
CA ARG A 170 -4.49 12.53 10.84
C ARG A 170 -3.64 11.33 11.24
N ILE A 171 -2.53 11.53 11.94
CA ILE A 171 -1.68 10.45 12.46
C ILE A 171 -2.27 10.00 13.81
N GLY A 172 -2.32 8.71 14.11
CA GLY A 172 -2.86 8.21 15.39
C GLY A 172 -2.07 8.72 16.59
N ASP A 173 -2.68 8.79 17.77
CA ASP A 173 -1.97 9.11 19.01
C ASP A 173 -1.03 7.96 19.40
N VAL A 174 -1.48 6.73 19.15
CA VAL A 174 -0.72 5.48 19.24
C VAL A 174 -0.83 4.75 17.90
N MET A 175 0.26 4.13 17.47
CA MET A 175 0.32 3.30 16.28
C MET A 175 0.91 1.94 16.62
N ILE A 176 0.31 0.91 16.05
CA ILE A 176 0.75 -0.48 16.19
C ILE A 176 1.06 -1.03 14.80
N ALA A 177 2.34 -1.19 14.49
CA ALA A 177 2.82 -1.73 13.23
C ALA A 177 3.23 -3.19 13.40
N ALA A 178 2.67 -4.11 12.61
CA ALA A 178 3.04 -5.52 12.64
C ALA A 178 4.47 -5.79 12.12
N ARG A 179 5.28 -6.50 12.91
CA ARG A 179 6.65 -6.93 12.53
C ARG A 179 6.69 -8.27 11.84
N ASP A 180 5.75 -9.12 12.21
CA ASP A 180 5.62 -10.52 11.81
C ASP A 180 4.36 -10.69 10.93
N THR A 181 4.00 -11.91 10.53
CA THR A 181 2.77 -12.21 9.75
C THR A 181 1.50 -12.06 10.61
N LEU A 182 1.13 -10.82 10.93
CA LEU A 182 -0.04 -10.42 11.72
C LEU A 182 -0.92 -9.43 10.95
N ALA A 183 -2.24 -9.56 11.03
CA ALA A 183 -3.16 -8.53 10.57
C ALA A 183 -4.14 -8.21 11.70
N LEU A 184 -4.27 -6.93 12.03
CA LEU A 184 -4.95 -6.43 13.22
C LEU A 184 -6.21 -5.66 12.80
N TYR A 185 -7.37 -6.16 13.21
CA TYR A 185 -8.67 -5.62 12.83
C TYR A 185 -9.46 -5.13 14.04
N ASP A 186 -10.20 -4.05 13.85
CA ASP A 186 -11.28 -3.64 14.74
C ASP A 186 -12.61 -4.03 14.09
N VAL A 187 -13.13 -5.22 14.40
CA VAL A 187 -14.36 -5.72 13.75
C VAL A 187 -15.62 -4.94 14.13
N ARG A 188 -15.54 -4.04 15.12
CA ARG A 188 -16.59 -3.07 15.40
C ARG A 188 -16.72 -2.01 14.30
N ARG A 189 -15.69 -1.87 13.45
CA ARG A 189 -15.57 -0.83 12.41
C ARG A 189 -15.46 -1.38 10.99
N VAL A 190 -15.11 -2.65 10.82
CA VAL A 190 -15.02 -3.31 9.52
C VAL A 190 -16.00 -4.47 9.40
N ARG A 191 -16.36 -4.85 8.18
CA ARG A 191 -17.18 -6.05 7.95
C ARG A 191 -16.34 -7.31 8.24
N PRO A 192 -16.95 -8.41 8.71
CA PRO A 192 -16.23 -9.67 8.95
C PRO A 192 -15.41 -10.17 7.75
N THR A 193 -15.91 -9.94 6.53
CA THR A 193 -15.21 -10.29 5.28
C THR A 193 -13.85 -9.61 5.12
N ALA A 194 -13.54 -8.55 5.88
CA ALA A 194 -12.21 -7.93 5.87
C ALA A 194 -11.10 -8.88 6.37
N LEU A 195 -11.45 -9.87 7.20
CA LEU A 195 -10.52 -10.90 7.68
C LEU A 195 -10.22 -11.97 6.61
N GLU A 196 -10.96 -12.00 5.50
CA GLU A 196 -10.71 -12.97 4.42
C GLU A 196 -9.49 -12.58 3.55
N VAL A 197 -9.03 -11.33 3.66
CA VAL A 197 -7.88 -10.80 2.91
C VAL A 197 -6.59 -11.55 3.27
N VAL A 198 -5.99 -12.20 2.27
CA VAL A 198 -4.83 -13.10 2.40
C VAL A 198 -3.53 -12.31 2.40
N GLY A 199 -3.24 -11.65 1.27
CA GLY A 199 -2.08 -10.77 1.13
C GLY A 199 -2.35 -9.45 1.86
N GLN A 200 -1.36 -8.97 2.60
CA GLN A 200 -1.42 -7.74 3.37
C GLN A 200 -0.17 -6.89 3.13
N HIS A 201 -0.33 -5.58 3.26
CA HIS A 201 0.77 -4.61 3.28
C HIS A 201 0.40 -3.40 4.16
N GLY A 202 1.34 -2.47 4.35
CA GLY A 202 1.12 -1.24 5.11
C GLY A 202 1.90 -1.15 6.43
N SER A 203 2.72 -2.15 6.77
CA SER A 203 3.67 -2.05 7.88
C SER A 203 5.08 -1.65 7.47
N LEU A 204 6.00 -1.67 8.44
CA LEU A 204 7.38 -1.23 8.28
C LEU A 204 8.35 -2.35 7.84
N THR A 205 7.84 -3.55 7.54
CA THR A 205 8.71 -4.68 7.19
C THR A 205 9.35 -4.49 5.80
N LYS A 206 10.46 -5.18 5.56
CA LYS A 206 11.12 -5.17 4.26
C LYS A 206 10.22 -5.67 3.14
N ALA A 207 9.50 -6.77 3.38
CA ALA A 207 8.58 -7.36 2.39
C ALA A 207 7.49 -6.38 1.94
N GLU A 208 7.13 -5.40 2.76
CA GLU A 208 6.09 -4.41 2.45
C GLU A 208 6.67 -3.12 1.84
N ARG A 209 7.96 -2.82 2.09
CA ARG A 209 8.57 -1.52 1.72
C ARG A 209 9.58 -1.59 0.59
N GLU A 210 10.24 -2.73 0.39
CA GLU A 210 11.20 -2.90 -0.70
C GLU A 210 10.43 -3.15 -2.00
N VAL A 211 10.54 -2.20 -2.93
CA VAL A 211 9.88 -2.23 -4.25
C VAL A 211 10.92 -2.08 -5.35
N PRO A 212 10.72 -2.70 -6.53
CA PRO A 212 11.64 -2.53 -7.64
C PRO A 212 11.56 -1.10 -8.19
N LEU A 213 12.68 -0.60 -8.71
CA LEU A 213 12.71 0.58 -9.58
C LEU A 213 13.52 0.23 -10.83
N LEU A 214 12.83 0.00 -11.95
CA LEU A 214 13.46 -0.27 -13.23
C LEU A 214 13.38 0.98 -14.11
N CYS A 215 14.48 1.28 -14.80
CA CYS A 215 14.59 2.37 -15.76
C CYS A 215 15.18 1.85 -17.06
N PHE A 216 14.45 1.99 -18.16
CA PHE A 216 14.90 1.59 -19.49
C PHE A 216 14.20 2.40 -20.58
N GLN A 217 14.67 2.28 -21.81
CA GLN A 217 14.12 2.99 -22.96
C GLN A 217 13.18 2.09 -23.75
N ALA A 218 12.07 2.64 -24.22
CA ALA A 218 11.17 1.97 -25.14
C ALA A 218 11.87 1.66 -26.47
N GLY A 219 11.69 0.44 -26.98
CA GLY A 219 12.26 -0.01 -28.25
C GLY A 219 11.59 0.61 -29.48
N GLY A 220 10.35 1.06 -29.34
CA GLY A 220 9.56 1.60 -30.44
C GLY A 220 8.86 0.55 -31.29
N PRO A 221 7.86 0.96 -32.10
CA PRO A 221 7.27 0.08 -33.09
C PRO A 221 8.35 -0.36 -34.08
N LYS A 222 8.51 -1.67 -34.27
CA LYS A 222 9.35 -2.18 -35.36
C LYS A 222 8.68 -1.74 -36.67
N GLY A 223 9.34 -0.86 -37.43
CA GLY A 223 8.87 -0.48 -38.75
C GLY A 223 8.55 -1.73 -39.58
N ARG A 224 7.45 -1.71 -40.33
CA ARG A 224 7.16 -2.76 -41.32
C ARG A 224 8.41 -2.89 -42.20
N ARG A 225 9.12 -4.01 -42.09
CA ARG A 225 10.05 -4.39 -43.16
C ARG A 225 9.18 -4.49 -44.41
N GLY A 226 9.40 -3.58 -45.35
CA GLY A 226 8.75 -3.57 -46.66
C GLY A 226 9.04 -4.83 -47.44
#